data_AF-A0A239FHK3-F1
#
_entry.id   AF-A0A239FHK3-F1
#
_cell.length_a   1.000
_cell.length_b   1.000
_cell.length_c   1.000
_cell.angle_alpha   90.00
_cell.angle_beta   90.00
_cell.angle_gamma   90.00
#
_symmetry.space_group_name_H-M   'P 1'
#
loop_
_entity.id
_entity.type
_entity.pdbx_description
1 polymer ?
#
loop_
_entity_poly.entity_id
_entity_poly.type
_entity_poly.pdbx_seq_one_letter_code
_entity_poly.pdbx_strand_id
1 'polypeptide(L)'
;MLAGCDAFEHSLPPLLRLLPALAALPGTTSLLVRALGVPALFGTPGRLNLFTARGFDRALVEDWLRPARTDAAVRADLTAFLRTVRPGPLVAAAGALPALAGRAAVVWGRRDRVFPPRDAERLARLLGTSVTWLDDALTSVPQDRPDAVADAVRAVLATAPKG
;
A
#
# COMPACT_ATOMS: atom_id res chain seq x y z
N MET A 1 -0.28 -4.11 13.09
CA MET A 1 -0.79 -4.49 11.77
C MET A 1 0.32 -4.21 10.78
N LEU A 2 0.87 -5.24 10.13
CA LEU A 2 1.82 -5.02 9.04
C LEU A 2 1.00 -4.99 7.76
N ALA A 3 0.89 -3.81 7.15
CA ALA A 3 0.42 -3.72 5.78
C ALA A 3 1.49 -4.35 4.89
N GLY A 4 1.09 -5.28 4.02
CA GLY A 4 1.97 -6.13 3.21
C GLY A 4 2.90 -5.46 2.21
N CYS A 5 3.11 -4.14 2.31
CA CYS A 5 3.88 -3.37 1.35
C CYS A 5 5.38 -3.70 1.35
N ASP A 6 5.88 -4.33 2.43
CA ASP A 6 7.32 -4.48 2.69
C ASP A 6 7.79 -5.94 2.81
N ALA A 7 6.88 -6.91 2.80
CA ALA A 7 7.22 -8.26 3.26
C ALA A 7 7.95 -9.11 2.21
N PHE A 8 7.65 -8.97 0.92
CA PHE A 8 8.13 -9.91 -0.11
C PHE A 8 8.43 -9.26 -1.47
N GLU A 9 9.06 -10.04 -2.36
CA GLU A 9 9.70 -9.71 -3.65
C GLU A 9 8.90 -8.84 -4.66
N HIS A 10 7.65 -8.48 -4.36
CA HIS A 10 6.82 -7.55 -5.12
C HIS A 10 6.93 -6.11 -4.59
N SER A 11 8.14 -5.67 -4.26
CA SER A 11 8.44 -4.35 -3.70
C SER A 11 8.38 -3.23 -4.75
N LEU A 12 7.19 -3.05 -5.34
CA LEU A 12 6.73 -2.07 -6.34
C LEU A 12 6.20 -2.80 -7.60
N PRO A 13 4.94 -2.53 -8.04
CA PRO A 13 4.45 -2.96 -9.35
C PRO A 13 5.49 -2.70 -10.46
N PRO A 14 5.66 -3.59 -11.46
CA PRO A 14 6.63 -3.41 -12.54
C PRO A 14 6.58 -2.04 -13.23
N LEU A 15 5.39 -1.42 -13.26
CA LEU A 15 5.14 -0.08 -13.77
C LEU A 15 6.00 1.00 -13.07
N LEU A 16 6.26 0.84 -11.78
CA LEU A 16 7.00 1.79 -10.95
C LEU A 16 8.52 1.66 -11.11
N ARG A 17 9.02 0.59 -11.74
CA ARG A 17 10.46 0.40 -12.03
C ARG A 17 10.99 1.45 -13.01
N LEU A 18 10.14 2.00 -13.86
CA LEU A 18 10.49 3.03 -14.83
C LEU A 18 10.42 4.45 -14.23
N LEU A 19 9.84 4.62 -13.03
CA LEU A 19 9.65 5.94 -12.43
C LEU A 19 10.95 6.74 -12.26
N PRO A 20 12.08 6.16 -11.81
CA PRO A 20 13.30 6.94 -11.65
C PRO A 20 13.83 7.48 -12.99
N ALA A 21 13.75 6.67 -14.05
CA ALA A 21 14.15 7.06 -15.39
C ALA A 21 13.20 8.11 -15.99
N LEU A 22 11.89 7.92 -15.82
CA LEU A 22 10.88 8.86 -16.30
C LEU A 22 10.97 10.20 -15.55
N ALA A 23 11.15 10.18 -14.23
CA ALA A 23 11.30 11.39 -13.41
C ALA A 23 12.56 12.19 -13.74
N ALA A 24 13.52 11.62 -14.48
CA ALA A 24 14.67 12.37 -14.97
C ALA A 24 14.37 13.28 -16.16
N LEU A 25 13.26 13.04 -16.87
CA LEU A 25 12.85 13.85 -18.03
C LEU A 25 12.05 15.08 -17.59
N PRO A 26 12.25 16.26 -18.21
CA PRO A 26 11.46 17.45 -17.91
C PRO A 26 9.96 17.23 -18.11
N GLY A 27 9.14 17.64 -17.15
CA GLY A 27 7.67 17.64 -17.26
C GLY A 27 6.96 16.31 -17.00
N THR A 28 7.68 15.19 -16.90
CA THR A 28 7.07 13.86 -16.63
C THR A 28 6.36 13.79 -15.29
N THR A 29 6.90 14.40 -14.24
CA THR A 29 6.23 14.47 -12.92
C THR A 29 4.89 15.19 -13.01
N SER A 30 4.78 16.24 -13.82
CA SER A 30 3.50 16.94 -14.05
C SER A 30 2.50 16.05 -14.77
N LEU A 31 2.93 15.34 -15.81
CA LEU A 31 2.10 14.36 -16.51
C LEU A 31 1.64 13.23 -15.58
N LEU A 32 2.53 12.71 -14.73
CA LEU A 32 2.23 11.69 -13.75
C LEU A 32 1.16 12.16 -12.77
N VAL A 33 1.32 13.34 -12.17
CA VAL A 33 0.35 13.92 -11.23
C VAL A 33 -1.01 14.19 -11.89
N ARG A 34 -1.04 14.52 -13.19
CA ARG A 34 -2.28 14.63 -13.96
C ARG A 34 -2.91 13.26 -14.20
N ALA A 35 -2.12 12.26 -14.58
CA ALA A 35 -2.59 10.90 -14.80
C ALA A 35 -3.15 10.26 -13.51
N LEU A 36 -2.46 10.41 -12.37
CA LEU A 36 -2.94 9.96 -11.05
C LEU A 36 -4.26 10.65 -10.64
N GLY A 37 -4.59 11.78 -11.24
CA GLY A 37 -5.85 12.49 -11.05
C GLY A 37 -7.06 11.87 -11.73
N VAL A 38 -6.87 10.89 -12.61
CA VAL A 38 -7.98 10.22 -13.29
C VAL A 38 -8.79 9.43 -12.26
N PRO A 39 -10.09 9.73 -12.06
CA PRO A 39 -10.87 9.13 -10.97
C PRO A 39 -10.89 7.60 -10.99
N ALA A 40 -10.83 6.98 -12.17
CA ALA A 40 -10.84 5.53 -12.31
C ALA A 40 -9.62 4.82 -11.71
N LEU A 41 -8.51 5.53 -11.45
CA LEU A 41 -7.31 4.94 -10.86
C LEU A 41 -7.38 4.83 -9.34
N PHE A 42 -8.01 5.78 -8.66
CA PHE A 42 -8.04 5.86 -7.19
C PHE A 42 -9.37 6.33 -6.61
N GLY A 43 -10.02 7.31 -7.24
CA GLY A 43 -11.20 7.98 -6.68
C GLY A 43 -12.49 7.15 -6.74
N THR A 44 -12.67 6.32 -7.76
CA THR A 44 -13.88 5.50 -7.93
C THR A 44 -13.58 4.00 -7.86
N PRO A 45 -14.52 3.16 -7.38
CA PRO A 45 -14.46 1.71 -7.57
C PRO A 45 -14.32 1.32 -9.04
N GLY A 46 -13.60 0.24 -9.33
CA GLY A 46 -13.57 -0.31 -10.68
C GLY A 46 -12.34 -1.16 -10.97
N ARG A 47 -12.27 -1.71 -12.18
CA ARG A 47 -11.19 -2.62 -12.60
C ARG A 47 -9.81 -1.96 -12.68
N LEU A 48 -9.78 -0.64 -12.87
CA LEU A 48 -8.56 0.15 -12.93
C LEU A 48 -8.05 0.57 -11.54
N ASN A 49 -8.94 0.59 -10.55
CA ASN A 49 -8.56 0.84 -9.16
C ASN A 49 -8.10 -0.48 -8.54
N LEU A 50 -6.79 -0.59 -8.36
CA LEU A 50 -6.16 -1.79 -7.79
C LEU A 50 -6.05 -1.72 -6.26
N PHE A 51 -6.30 -0.55 -5.66
CA PHE A 51 -5.95 -0.27 -4.28
C PHE A 51 -7.13 -0.41 -3.33
N THR A 52 -8.34 -0.06 -3.78
CA THR A 52 -9.53 -0.09 -2.93
C THR A 52 -10.74 -0.62 -3.70
N ALA A 53 -11.54 -1.45 -3.03
CA ALA A 53 -12.82 -1.91 -3.56
C ALA A 53 -13.88 -0.80 -3.56
N ARG A 54 -13.76 0.21 -2.68
CA ARG A 54 -14.72 1.30 -2.47
C ARG A 54 -14.32 2.64 -3.11
N GLY A 55 -13.06 2.82 -3.50
CA GLY A 55 -12.55 4.11 -3.95
C GLY A 55 -12.13 5.02 -2.79
N PHE A 56 -11.20 5.93 -3.05
CA PHE A 56 -10.71 6.90 -2.06
C PHE A 56 -11.56 8.17 -1.99
N ASP A 57 -12.65 8.29 -2.75
CA ASP A 57 -13.31 9.56 -3.08
C ASP A 57 -12.43 10.45 -3.98
N ARG A 58 -13.07 11.01 -5.00
CA ARG A 58 -12.44 11.91 -5.97
C ARG A 58 -11.94 13.18 -5.31
N ALA A 59 -12.70 13.75 -4.38
CA ALA A 59 -12.33 15.00 -3.72
C ALA A 59 -11.03 14.83 -2.91
N LEU A 60 -10.91 13.71 -2.20
CA LEU A 60 -9.71 13.37 -1.44
C LEU A 60 -8.48 13.18 -2.35
N VAL A 61 -8.61 12.43 -3.44
CA VAL A 61 -7.52 12.23 -4.40
C VAL A 61 -7.09 13.56 -5.04
N GLU A 62 -8.04 14.44 -5.34
CA GLU A 62 -7.73 15.77 -5.87
C GLU A 62 -6.97 16.63 -4.86
N ASP A 63 -7.38 16.60 -3.59
CA ASP A 63 -6.72 17.33 -2.52
C ASP A 63 -5.29 16.83 -2.29
N TRP A 64 -5.06 15.51 -2.28
CA TRP A 64 -3.72 14.92 -2.19
C TRP A 64 -2.79 15.35 -3.33
N LEU A 65 -3.33 15.48 -4.55
CA LEU A 65 -2.54 15.82 -5.73
C LEU A 65 -2.39 17.34 -5.92
N ARG A 66 -3.22 18.16 -5.26
CA ARG A 66 -3.24 19.62 -5.42
C ARG A 66 -1.86 20.25 -5.17
N PRO A 67 -1.12 19.95 -4.09
CA PRO A 67 0.19 20.57 -3.85
C PRO A 67 1.18 20.37 -5.01
N ALA A 68 1.25 19.16 -5.56
CA ALA A 68 2.16 18.86 -6.68
C ALA A 68 1.71 19.51 -8.01
N ARG A 69 0.43 19.91 -8.13
CA ARG A 69 -0.12 20.63 -9.29
C ARG A 69 0.11 22.13 -9.20
N THR A 70 -0.04 22.72 -8.02
CA THR A 70 -0.05 24.18 -7.84
C THR A 70 1.28 24.74 -7.39
N ASP A 71 2.12 23.95 -6.73
CA ASP A 71 3.41 24.38 -6.19
C ASP A 71 4.58 23.75 -6.97
N ALA A 72 5.47 24.58 -7.48
CA ALA A 72 6.66 24.14 -8.20
C ALA A 72 7.73 23.52 -7.29
N ALA A 73 7.85 23.98 -6.04
CA ALA A 73 8.78 23.42 -5.06
C ALA A 73 8.36 22.00 -4.66
N VAL A 74 7.09 21.80 -4.31
CA VAL A 74 6.54 20.46 -4.00
C VAL A 74 6.73 19.49 -5.17
N ARG A 75 6.55 19.97 -6.41
CA ARG A 75 6.78 19.13 -7.59
C ARG A 75 8.26 18.81 -7.81
N ALA A 76 9.17 19.73 -7.48
CA ALA A 76 10.61 19.47 -7.53
C ALA A 76 11.00 18.41 -6.50
N ASP A 77 10.47 18.50 -5.28
CA ASP A 77 10.69 17.51 -4.22
C ASP A 77 10.14 16.13 -4.60
N LEU A 78 8.92 16.08 -5.15
CA LEU A 78 8.35 14.83 -5.67
C LEU A 78 9.24 14.23 -6.77
N THR A 79 9.76 15.07 -7.68
CA THR A 79 10.68 14.61 -8.73
C THR A 79 11.98 14.07 -8.15
N ALA A 80 12.55 14.73 -7.16
CA ALA A 80 13.75 14.27 -6.46
C ALA A 80 13.50 12.92 -5.76
N PHE A 81 12.38 12.79 -5.05
CA PHE A 81 11.97 11.54 -4.41
C PHE A 81 11.82 10.40 -5.44
N LEU A 82 11.08 10.62 -6.53
CA LEU A 82 10.85 9.60 -7.56
C LEU A 82 12.16 9.10 -8.19
N ARG A 83 13.19 9.95 -8.30
CA ARG A 83 14.53 9.57 -8.78
C ARG A 83 15.29 8.65 -7.81
N THR A 84 14.99 8.72 -6.52
CA THR A 84 15.60 7.87 -5.48
C THR A 84 14.90 6.52 -5.31
N VAL A 85 13.70 6.34 -5.86
CA VAL A 85 13.01 5.06 -5.81
C VAL A 85 13.88 3.99 -6.48
N ARG A 86 14.10 2.88 -5.80
CA ARG A 86 14.86 1.74 -6.33
C ARG A 86 14.02 0.48 -6.16
N PRO A 87 13.85 -0.34 -7.22
CA PRO A 87 13.29 -1.66 -7.06
C PRO A 87 14.30 -2.51 -6.29
N GLY A 88 13.97 -2.88 -5.08
CA GLY A 88 14.83 -3.70 -4.23
C GLY A 88 13.98 -4.47 -3.23
N PRO A 89 14.35 -5.71 -2.88
CA PRO A 89 13.70 -6.42 -1.78
C PRO A 89 13.93 -5.61 -0.50
N LEU A 90 12.89 -5.02 0.08
CA LEU A 90 12.93 -4.43 1.43
C LEU A 90 12.89 -5.54 2.50
N VAL A 91 13.74 -6.57 2.31
CA VAL A 91 13.79 -7.83 3.08
C VAL A 91 14.46 -7.65 4.45
N ALA A 92 14.81 -6.43 4.84
CA ALA A 92 15.40 -6.16 6.15
C ALA A 92 14.43 -6.41 7.31
N ALA A 93 13.12 -6.19 7.11
CA ALA A 93 12.13 -6.37 8.18
C ALA A 93 11.74 -7.85 8.41
N ALA A 94 11.88 -8.71 7.39
CA ALA A 94 11.41 -10.09 7.44
C ALA A 94 12.11 -10.92 8.53
N GLY A 95 13.39 -10.67 8.78
CA GLY A 95 14.17 -11.36 9.82
C GLY A 95 13.73 -11.01 11.25
N ALA A 96 13.07 -9.86 11.46
CA ALA A 96 12.55 -9.44 12.76
C ALA A 96 11.11 -9.93 13.01
N LEU A 97 10.40 -10.42 11.99
CA LEU A 97 9.01 -10.87 12.10
C LEU A 97 8.79 -12.02 13.09
N PRO A 98 9.69 -13.01 13.22
CA PRO A 98 9.52 -14.06 14.22
C PRO A 98 9.43 -13.52 15.66
N ALA A 99 10.07 -12.38 15.96
CA ALA A 99 9.96 -11.74 17.28
C ALA A 99 8.56 -11.19 17.59
N LEU A 100 7.70 -11.04 16.56
CA LEU A 100 6.32 -10.60 16.67
C LEU A 100 5.32 -11.76 16.67
N ALA A 101 5.79 -13.01 16.71
CA ALA A 101 4.92 -14.18 16.70
C ALA A 101 3.88 -14.12 17.84
N GLY A 102 2.61 -14.35 17.50
CA GLY A 102 1.49 -14.24 18.45
C GLY A 102 1.09 -12.82 18.88
N ARG A 103 1.81 -11.79 18.40
CA ARG A 103 1.55 -10.36 18.70
C ARG A 103 1.17 -9.55 17.46
N ALA A 104 0.77 -10.25 16.40
CA ALA A 104 0.38 -9.63 15.14
C ALA A 104 -0.80 -10.38 14.50
N ALA A 105 -1.64 -9.62 13.81
CA ALA A 105 -2.73 -10.14 12.98
C ALA A 105 -2.43 -9.85 11.51
N VAL A 106 -2.83 -10.79 10.64
CA VAL A 106 -2.76 -10.66 9.19
C VAL A 106 -4.18 -10.54 8.65
N VAL A 107 -4.54 -9.37 8.13
CA VAL A 107 -5.85 -9.10 7.51
C VAL A 107 -5.59 -8.72 6.06
N TRP A 108 -6.28 -9.37 5.12
CA TRP A 108 -5.93 -9.26 3.71
C TRP A 108 -7.13 -9.35 2.77
N GLY A 109 -7.11 -8.56 1.69
CA GLY A 109 -8.10 -8.65 0.62
C GLY A 109 -7.89 -9.89 -0.25
N ARG A 110 -8.88 -10.79 -0.35
CA ARG A 110 -8.74 -12.03 -1.15
C ARG A 110 -8.46 -11.76 -2.63
N ARG A 111 -8.93 -10.62 -3.13
CA ARG A 111 -8.83 -10.20 -4.54
C ARG A 111 -7.69 -9.21 -4.79
N ASP A 112 -6.76 -9.04 -3.86
CA ASP A 112 -5.61 -8.15 -4.02
C ASP A 112 -4.74 -8.57 -5.22
N ARG A 113 -4.55 -7.62 -6.15
CA ARG A 113 -3.78 -7.79 -7.39
C ARG A 113 -2.41 -7.12 -7.32
N VAL A 114 -2.19 -6.24 -6.34
CA VAL A 114 -0.91 -5.56 -6.10
C VAL A 114 -0.02 -6.46 -5.26
N PHE A 115 -0.57 -7.05 -4.19
CA PHE A 115 0.10 -8.02 -3.35
C PHE A 115 -0.66 -9.35 -3.36
N PRO A 116 -0.13 -10.39 -4.02
CA PRO A 116 -0.86 -11.63 -4.24
C PRO A 116 -1.16 -12.36 -2.92
N PRO A 117 -2.30 -13.08 -2.80
CA PRO A 117 -2.68 -13.81 -1.58
C PRO A 117 -1.60 -14.72 -0.96
N ARG A 118 -0.72 -15.30 -1.80
CA ARG A 118 0.43 -16.10 -1.33
C ARG A 118 1.35 -15.36 -0.36
N ASP A 119 1.46 -14.04 -0.51
CA ASP A 119 2.30 -13.18 0.33
C ASP A 119 1.68 -13.05 1.74
N ALA A 120 0.34 -12.98 1.83
CA ALA A 120 -0.38 -12.98 3.11
C ALA A 120 -0.19 -14.30 3.87
N GLU A 121 -0.29 -15.44 3.17
CA GLU A 121 -0.09 -16.75 3.77
C GLU A 121 1.35 -16.94 4.26
N ARG A 122 2.33 -16.45 3.48
CA ARG A 122 3.74 -16.46 3.89
C ARG A 122 3.96 -15.61 5.14
N LEU A 123 3.37 -14.42 5.20
CA LEU A 123 3.43 -13.55 6.37
C LEU A 123 2.80 -14.22 7.60
N ALA A 124 1.64 -14.86 7.44
CA ALA A 124 0.96 -15.56 8.51
C ALA A 124 1.79 -16.72 9.06
N ARG A 125 2.46 -17.50 8.20
CA ARG A 125 3.41 -18.55 8.61
C ARG A 125 4.57 -18.00 9.42
N LEU A 126 5.18 -16.89 9.00
CA LEU A 126 6.30 -16.27 9.73
C LEU A 126 5.88 -15.73 11.11
N LEU A 127 4.63 -15.27 11.24
CA LEU A 127 4.08 -14.72 12.47
C LEU A 127 3.41 -15.78 13.37
N GLY A 128 3.36 -17.05 12.93
CA GLY A 128 2.67 -18.12 13.65
C GLY A 128 1.17 -17.84 13.84
N THR A 129 0.52 -17.19 12.87
CA THR A 129 -0.90 -16.80 12.93
C THR A 129 -1.64 -17.25 11.66
N SER A 130 -2.94 -16.93 11.59
CA SER A 130 -3.78 -17.18 10.41
C SER A 130 -4.10 -15.89 9.67
N VAL A 131 -4.49 -16.01 8.39
CA VAL A 131 -4.94 -14.86 7.59
C VAL A 131 -6.44 -14.69 7.75
N THR A 132 -6.87 -13.49 8.14
CA THR A 132 -8.26 -13.04 8.03
C THR A 132 -8.49 -12.50 6.64
N TRP A 133 -9.24 -13.24 5.83
CA TRP A 133 -9.54 -12.87 4.45
C TRP A 133 -10.78 -11.99 4.34
N LEU A 134 -10.68 -10.94 3.55
CA LEU A 134 -11.77 -10.02 3.25
C LEU A 134 -12.10 -10.10 1.75
N ASP A 135 -13.34 -10.46 1.42
CA ASP A 135 -13.76 -10.55 0.02
C ASP A 135 -14.05 -9.17 -0.58
N ASP A 136 -14.39 -8.18 0.24
CA ASP A 136 -14.74 -6.81 -0.13
C ASP A 136 -13.64 -5.79 0.19
N ALA A 137 -12.38 -6.23 0.17
CA ALA A 137 -11.21 -5.35 0.28
C ALA A 137 -10.14 -5.70 -0.76
N LEU A 138 -9.36 -4.69 -1.15
CA LEU A 138 -8.13 -4.83 -1.95
C LEU A 138 -6.91 -4.50 -1.08
N THR A 139 -5.87 -3.90 -1.66
CA THR A 139 -4.60 -3.57 -0.99
C THR A 139 -4.75 -2.62 0.20
N SER A 140 -5.61 -1.62 0.08
CA SER A 140 -5.88 -0.62 1.11
C SER A 140 -6.99 -1.09 2.03
N VAL A 141 -6.75 -2.23 2.71
CA VAL A 141 -7.67 -2.80 3.70
C VAL A 141 -8.16 -1.77 4.73
N PRO A 142 -7.35 -0.84 5.27
CA PRO A 142 -7.85 0.18 6.19
C PRO A 142 -8.90 1.12 5.59
N GLN A 143 -8.83 1.39 4.28
CA GLN A 143 -9.81 2.20 3.57
C GLN A 143 -11.10 1.40 3.31
N ASP A 144 -10.96 0.14 2.92
CA ASP A 144 -12.10 -0.70 2.58
C ASP A 144 -12.85 -1.17 3.83
N ARG A 145 -12.13 -1.70 4.83
CA ARG A 145 -12.68 -2.34 6.03
C ARG A 145 -12.00 -1.81 7.30
N PRO A 146 -12.23 -0.53 7.65
CA PRO A 146 -11.68 0.05 8.88
C PRO A 146 -12.18 -0.68 10.15
N ASP A 147 -13.40 -1.23 10.09
CA ASP A 147 -13.99 -2.09 11.12
C ASP A 147 -13.13 -3.33 11.38
N ALA A 148 -12.83 -4.10 10.33
CA ALA A 148 -12.03 -5.32 10.43
C ALA A 148 -10.60 -5.04 10.92
N VAL A 149 -10.03 -3.89 10.50
CA VAL A 149 -8.73 -3.44 11.00
C VAL A 149 -8.79 -3.11 12.49
N ALA A 150 -9.81 -2.37 12.93
CA ALA A 150 -9.97 -2.02 14.34
C ALA A 150 -10.18 -3.27 15.22
N ASP A 151 -10.96 -4.23 14.76
CA ASP A 151 -11.15 -5.52 15.44
C ASP A 151 -9.85 -6.31 15.54
N ALA A 152 -9.08 -6.40 14.46
CA ALA A 152 -7.78 -7.08 14.47
C ALA A 152 -6.79 -6.40 15.42
N VAL A 153 -6.77 -5.07 15.49
CA VAL A 153 -5.94 -4.33 16.44
C VAL A 153 -6.38 -4.63 17.88
N ARG A 154 -7.69 -4.60 18.18
CA ARG A 154 -8.22 -4.94 19.51
C ARG A 154 -7.84 -6.35 19.93
N ALA A 155 -7.98 -7.32 19.03
CA ALA A 155 -7.64 -8.72 19.29
C ALA A 155 -6.15 -8.88 19.66
N VAL A 156 -5.26 -8.24 18.89
CA VAL A 156 -3.81 -8.26 19.17
C VAL A 156 -3.48 -7.61 20.52
N LEU A 157 -4.13 -6.51 20.88
CA LEU A 157 -3.90 -5.85 22.16
C LEU A 157 -4.42 -6.66 23.34
N ALA A 158 -5.51 -7.41 23.16
CA ALA A 158 -6.07 -8.28 24.21
C ALA A 158 -5.20 -9.51 24.50
N THR A 159 -4.43 -10.00 23.52
CA THR A 159 -3.51 -11.15 23.68
C THR A 159 -2.10 -10.75 24.08
N ALA A 160 -1.75 -9.46 24.04
CA ALA A 160 -0.47 -8.98 24.53
C ALA A 160 -0.39 -9.15 26.06
N PRO A 161 0.72 -9.68 26.61
CA PRO A 161 0.89 -9.77 28.06
C PRO A 161 0.76 -8.37 28.67
N LYS A 162 -0.07 -8.23 29.70
CA LYS A 162 -0.03 -7.05 30.57
C LYS A 162 1.32 -7.07 31.28
N GLY A 163 2.17 -6.09 30.97
CA GLY A 163 3.44 -5.89 31.68
C GLY A 163 3.22 -5.64 33.15
#